data_AF-A0A0L8J0M8-F1
#
_entry.id   AF-A0A0L8J0M8-F1
#
_cell.length_a   1.000
_cell.length_b   1.000
_cell.length_c   1.000
_cell.angle_alpha   90.00
_cell.angle_beta   90.00
_cell.angle_gamma   90.00
#
_symmetry.space_group_name_H-M   'P 1'
#
loop_
_entity.id
_entity.type
_entity.pdbx_description
1 polymer ?
#
loop_
_entity_poly.entity_id
_entity_poly.type
_entity_poly.pdbx_seq_one_letter_code
_entity_poly.pdbx_strand_id
1 'polypeptide(L)'
;MPSPRTSGTRRLLGALAASLALVTASAGAGSASAPEPVSAAGPTASAGLREVMFVGNNWDGTADVIASRGDFHRIGRLNVIPDKEQRLREIRLNPIRLAYFLGVRSGPGEGHDQFVDDMYATPDGSSMVVSRPSFADVVSLDLRTGRINWRFPVAGYRSDHMAVSPDGSTVAVSASTANTVHVLDIATGRELGSFKTGDKPHENVFTSDGLLWNMSIGEVTTALDAPWLDWSKGDRKITVVDARTFRTVRVIDMRDRLDAFGRGDLSDAVRPLVFTPDEKKVYFQVSFLNGFLEYDVDSDRVTRLKNLPGNPATDPDRTTWVNDSRHHGLSISPDGAKLCVAGTMDDYVTVVDRETLTEGPLVPASKPYWATVSGDGRSCVISESGTDRVTAVDFATGRRVASVDVGDHPQRVRLARVPADWTGPAAG
;
A
#
# COMPACT_ATOMS: atom_id res chain seq x y z
N MET A 1 -24.44 71.14 13.73
CA MET A 1 -23.10 71.69 13.98
C MET A 1 -22.15 70.52 14.23
N PRO A 2 -20.99 70.46 13.57
CA PRO A 2 -20.96 70.13 12.15
C PRO A 2 -20.12 68.88 11.81
N SER A 3 -20.47 68.27 10.68
CA SER A 3 -19.60 67.42 9.84
C SER A 3 -18.67 68.32 8.98
N PRO A 4 -17.59 67.79 8.38
CA PRO A 4 -17.61 67.56 6.92
C PRO A 4 -16.97 66.20 6.52
N ARG A 5 -17.46 65.45 5.53
CA ARG A 5 -17.55 65.64 4.05
C ARG A 5 -16.19 65.52 3.33
N THR A 6 -16.03 64.46 2.51
CA THR A 6 -15.97 64.42 1.01
C THR A 6 -14.51 64.30 0.52
N SER A 7 -14.10 63.61 -0.55
CA SER A 7 -14.65 63.15 -1.85
C SER A 7 -13.68 62.08 -2.39
N GLY A 8 -13.96 61.07 -3.22
CA GLY A 8 -14.90 60.98 -4.34
C GLY A 8 -14.24 61.42 -5.66
N THR A 9 -13.69 60.49 -6.46
CA THR A 9 -13.52 60.51 -7.94
C THR A 9 -12.61 59.35 -8.38
N ARG A 10 -12.74 58.65 -9.51
CA ARG A 10 -13.73 58.55 -10.60
C ARG A 10 -13.30 57.30 -11.39
N ARG A 11 -14.22 56.38 -11.69
CA ARG A 11 -14.09 55.50 -12.86
C ARG A 11 -14.30 56.37 -14.10
N LEU A 12 -13.43 56.24 -15.09
CA LEU A 12 -13.68 56.70 -16.45
C LEU A 12 -13.50 55.51 -17.38
N LEU A 13 -14.65 55.05 -17.88
CA LEU A 13 -14.75 54.28 -19.11
C LEU A 13 -14.26 55.17 -20.26
N GLY A 14 -13.46 54.60 -21.15
CA GLY A 14 -13.14 55.14 -22.46
C GLY A 14 -13.22 54.02 -23.48
N ALA A 15 -14.41 53.80 -24.03
CA ALA A 15 -14.61 53.05 -25.25
C ALA A 15 -14.23 53.96 -26.44
N LEU A 16 -13.46 53.43 -27.39
CA LEU A 16 -13.44 53.93 -28.76
C LEU A 16 -13.26 52.76 -29.72
N ALA A 17 -14.39 52.38 -30.29
CA ALA A 17 -14.50 51.64 -31.53
C ALA A 17 -14.36 52.62 -32.71
N ALA A 18 -13.69 52.18 -33.78
CA ALA A 18 -13.83 52.60 -35.18
C ALA A 18 -12.55 52.15 -35.92
N SER A 19 -12.55 51.61 -37.13
CA SER A 19 -13.60 51.22 -38.06
C SER A 19 -12.92 50.53 -39.24
N LEU A 20 -13.62 49.56 -39.83
CA LEU A 20 -13.32 48.89 -41.09
C LEU A 20 -12.94 49.87 -42.21
N ALA A 21 -11.90 49.54 -42.97
CA ALA A 21 -11.76 49.97 -44.36
C ALA A 21 -11.66 48.71 -45.23
N LEU A 22 -12.75 48.41 -45.97
CA LEU A 22 -12.71 47.50 -47.11
C LEU A 22 -12.09 48.26 -48.29
N VAL A 23 -11.03 47.70 -48.88
CA VAL A 23 -10.65 47.97 -50.26
C VAL A 23 -10.57 46.62 -50.96
N THR A 24 -11.50 46.40 -51.88
CA THR A 24 -11.49 45.27 -52.81
C THR A 24 -10.59 45.60 -54.00
N ALA A 25 -9.59 44.76 -54.25
CA ALA A 25 -8.93 44.69 -55.55
C ALA A 25 -8.60 43.22 -55.87
N SER A 26 -9.32 42.67 -56.85
CA SER A 26 -9.07 41.38 -57.46
C SER A 26 -8.16 41.55 -58.67
N ALA A 27 -7.04 40.81 -58.73
CA ALA A 27 -6.55 40.12 -59.94
C ALA A 27 -5.20 39.41 -59.68
N GLY A 28 -5.23 38.08 -59.79
CA GLY A 28 -4.42 37.34 -60.76
C GLY A 28 -2.89 37.25 -60.61
N ALA A 29 -2.46 36.05 -60.22
CA ALA A 29 -1.28 35.29 -60.66
C ALA A 29 0.11 35.60 -60.06
N GLY A 30 0.62 34.62 -59.32
CA GLY A 30 2.03 34.48 -58.97
C GLY A 30 2.23 33.45 -57.85
N SER A 31 2.52 32.20 -58.22
CA SER A 31 2.79 31.09 -57.30
C SER A 31 4.12 31.28 -56.55
N ALA A 32 4.07 31.40 -55.22
CA ALA A 32 5.21 31.22 -54.33
C ALA A 32 4.74 30.55 -53.03
N SER A 33 5.41 29.46 -52.66
CA SER A 33 5.14 28.60 -51.50
C SER A 33 5.27 29.36 -50.17
N ALA A 34 4.23 29.29 -49.33
CA ALA A 34 4.23 29.83 -47.98
C ALA A 34 4.85 28.85 -46.96
N PRO A 35 5.49 29.36 -45.88
CA PRO A 35 6.04 28.52 -44.81
C PRO A 35 4.93 27.89 -43.97
N GLU A 36 5.13 26.65 -43.55
CA GLU A 36 4.18 25.92 -42.69
C GLU A 36 4.04 26.60 -41.31
N PRO A 37 2.82 26.65 -40.75
CA PRO A 37 2.61 27.16 -39.41
C PRO A 37 3.19 26.19 -38.38
N VAL A 38 3.97 26.75 -37.44
CA VAL A 38 4.45 26.03 -36.25
C VAL A 38 3.24 25.60 -35.44
N SER A 39 2.91 24.31 -35.51
CA SER A 39 1.88 23.70 -34.68
C SER A 39 2.32 23.80 -33.22
N ALA A 40 1.51 24.47 -32.41
CA ALA A 40 1.67 24.48 -30.96
C ALA A 40 1.65 23.03 -30.49
N ALA A 41 2.78 22.59 -29.91
CA ALA A 41 2.90 21.27 -29.32
C ALA A 41 1.75 21.05 -28.34
N GLY A 42 0.90 20.07 -28.63
CA GLY A 42 -0.04 19.53 -27.67
C GLY A 42 0.70 18.99 -26.44
N PRO A 43 -0.04 18.61 -25.37
CA PRO A 43 0.60 18.08 -24.17
C PRO A 43 1.42 16.86 -24.58
N THR A 44 2.74 16.96 -24.39
CA THR A 44 3.65 15.82 -24.53
C THR A 44 3.11 14.70 -23.66
N ALA A 45 2.68 13.60 -24.29
CA ALA A 45 2.40 12.34 -23.61
C ALA A 45 3.57 12.06 -22.66
N SER A 46 3.27 11.79 -21.39
CA SER A 46 4.29 11.36 -20.45
C SER A 46 5.06 10.19 -21.09
N ALA A 47 6.39 10.29 -21.12
CA ALA A 47 7.27 9.27 -21.67
C ALA A 47 6.80 7.86 -21.27
N GLY A 48 6.83 6.93 -22.23
CA GLY A 48 6.01 5.72 -22.25
C GLY A 48 6.23 4.77 -21.09
N LEU A 49 5.49 4.99 -20.00
CA LEU A 49 5.31 4.03 -18.90
C LEU A 49 4.08 3.16 -19.16
N ARG A 50 4.12 1.93 -18.68
CA ARG A 50 2.98 1.04 -18.60
C ARG A 50 2.67 0.70 -17.15
N GLU A 51 1.40 0.50 -16.86
CA GLU A 51 0.95 0.01 -15.58
C GLU A 51 1.11 -1.52 -15.49
N VAL A 52 1.56 -1.98 -14.33
CA VAL A 52 1.81 -3.38 -13.98
C VAL A 52 1.44 -3.60 -12.52
N MET A 53 1.50 -4.85 -12.06
CA MET A 53 1.53 -5.16 -10.64
C MET A 53 2.86 -5.80 -10.27
N PHE A 54 3.45 -5.37 -9.17
CA PHE A 54 4.56 -6.07 -8.53
C PHE A 54 3.99 -7.09 -7.55
N VAL A 55 4.57 -8.30 -7.53
CA VAL A 55 4.26 -9.39 -6.58
C VAL A 55 5.53 -9.79 -5.85
N GLY A 56 5.56 -9.62 -4.54
CA GLY A 56 6.74 -9.77 -3.70
C GLY A 56 6.79 -11.18 -3.17
N ASN A 57 7.80 -11.93 -3.60
CA ASN A 57 8.00 -13.33 -3.23
C ASN A 57 8.89 -13.35 -1.98
N ASN A 58 8.26 -13.39 -0.81
CA ASN A 58 8.87 -13.05 0.48
C ASN A 58 10.06 -13.95 0.80
N TRP A 59 9.91 -15.27 0.60
CA TRP A 59 10.94 -16.27 0.91
C TRP A 59 11.94 -16.47 -0.23
N ASP A 60 11.53 -16.23 -1.49
CA ASP A 60 12.41 -16.31 -2.66
C ASP A 60 13.43 -15.15 -2.69
N GLY A 61 13.01 -13.96 -2.24
CA GLY A 61 13.79 -12.74 -2.43
C GLY A 61 13.74 -12.21 -3.85
N THR A 62 12.60 -12.39 -4.51
CA THR A 62 12.33 -11.87 -5.85
C THR A 62 11.03 -11.07 -5.88
N ALA A 63 10.84 -10.30 -6.94
CA ALA A 63 9.56 -9.66 -7.25
C ALA A 63 9.15 -10.01 -8.69
N ASP A 64 8.01 -10.66 -8.86
CA ASP A 64 7.39 -10.81 -10.17
C ASP A 64 6.71 -9.50 -10.58
N VAL A 65 6.72 -9.25 -11.89
CA VAL A 65 6.00 -8.14 -12.50
C VAL A 65 4.99 -8.72 -13.46
N ILE A 66 3.71 -8.52 -13.17
CA ILE A 66 2.59 -9.09 -13.92
C ILE A 66 1.76 -7.98 -14.58
N ALA A 67 0.99 -8.33 -15.61
CA ALA A 67 0.02 -7.39 -16.19
C ALA A 67 -1.00 -6.96 -15.13
N SER A 68 -1.37 -5.67 -15.09
CA SER A 68 -2.30 -5.14 -14.08
C SER A 68 -3.78 -5.47 -14.33
N ARG A 69 -4.09 -6.06 -15.48
CA ARG A 69 -5.45 -6.33 -15.97
C ARG A 69 -5.46 -7.51 -16.94
N GLY A 70 -6.65 -8.03 -17.22
CA GLY A 70 -6.84 -9.14 -18.15
C GLY A 70 -6.48 -10.48 -17.53
N ASP A 71 -5.53 -11.19 -18.12
CA ASP A 71 -5.09 -12.52 -17.68
C ASP A 71 -3.98 -12.47 -16.61
N PHE A 72 -3.48 -11.28 -16.28
CA PHE A 72 -2.40 -11.07 -15.31
C PHE A 72 -1.12 -11.83 -15.64
N HIS A 73 -0.83 -12.10 -16.92
CA HIS A 73 0.37 -12.83 -17.31
C HIS A 73 1.64 -12.18 -16.75
N ARG A 74 2.61 -13.01 -16.37
CA ARG A 74 3.92 -12.55 -15.92
C ARG A 74 4.69 -11.91 -17.07
N ILE A 75 5.19 -10.71 -16.84
CA ILE A 75 5.98 -9.94 -17.79
C ILE A 75 7.48 -10.07 -17.51
N GLY A 76 7.88 -10.18 -16.25
CA GLY A 76 9.28 -10.36 -15.85
C GLY A 76 9.41 -10.65 -14.37
N ARG A 77 10.64 -10.86 -13.91
CA ARG A 77 11.00 -11.07 -12.50
C ARG A 77 12.29 -10.34 -12.19
N LEU A 78 12.38 -9.78 -10.98
CA LEU A 78 13.55 -9.07 -10.47
C LEU A 78 14.10 -9.78 -9.22
N ASN A 79 15.42 -9.97 -9.14
CA ASN A 79 16.08 -10.30 -7.88
C ASN A 79 16.20 -9.04 -7.04
N VAL A 80 15.60 -9.03 -5.85
CA VAL A 80 15.60 -7.85 -4.97
C VAL A 80 16.58 -7.94 -3.79
N ILE A 81 17.35 -9.03 -3.76
CA ILE A 81 18.47 -9.24 -2.84
C ILE A 81 19.79 -9.48 -3.61
N PRO A 82 20.18 -8.59 -4.54
CA PRO A 82 21.41 -8.78 -5.34
C PRO A 82 22.68 -8.82 -4.47
N ASP A 83 22.61 -8.33 -3.23
CA ASP A 83 23.69 -8.29 -2.25
C ASP A 83 23.53 -9.32 -1.12
N LYS A 84 22.66 -10.34 -1.28
CA LYS A 84 22.33 -11.36 -0.26
C LYS A 84 23.55 -11.90 0.49
N GLU A 85 24.56 -12.35 -0.25
CA GLU A 85 25.76 -12.95 0.33
C GLU A 85 26.55 -11.97 1.20
N GLN A 86 26.63 -10.70 0.80
CA GLN A 86 27.25 -9.67 1.62
C GLN A 86 26.46 -9.46 2.91
N ARG A 87 25.14 -9.32 2.83
CA ARG A 87 24.26 -9.11 4.01
C ARG A 87 24.35 -10.26 4.99
N LEU A 88 24.28 -11.50 4.51
CA LEU A 88 24.38 -12.67 5.36
C LEU A 88 25.74 -12.77 6.06
N ARG A 89 26.85 -12.38 5.39
CA ARG A 89 28.16 -12.29 6.06
C ARG A 89 28.17 -11.23 7.16
N GLU A 90 27.68 -10.02 6.89
CA GLU A 90 27.60 -8.94 7.87
C GLU A 90 26.74 -9.30 9.09
N ILE A 91 25.65 -10.04 8.87
CA ILE A 91 24.77 -10.52 9.94
C ILE A 91 25.46 -11.61 10.77
N ARG A 92 26.06 -12.62 10.14
CA ARG A 92 26.75 -13.73 10.83
C ARG A 92 27.93 -13.24 11.69
N LEU A 93 28.60 -12.17 11.28
CA LEU A 93 29.73 -11.58 12.00
C LEU A 93 29.31 -10.69 13.18
N ASN A 94 28.02 -10.39 13.35
CA ASN A 94 27.52 -9.59 14.46
C ASN A 94 26.49 -10.42 15.26
N PRO A 95 26.81 -10.83 16.50
CA PRO A 95 25.96 -11.74 17.27
C PRO A 95 24.57 -11.19 17.57
N ILE A 96 24.43 -9.87 17.74
CA ILE A 96 23.14 -9.21 17.98
C ILE A 96 22.29 -9.26 16.70
N ARG A 97 22.87 -8.88 15.54
CA ARG A 97 22.17 -8.96 14.26
C ARG A 97 21.76 -10.39 13.93
N LEU A 98 22.64 -11.36 14.20
CA LEU A 98 22.35 -12.77 14.00
C LEU A 98 21.18 -13.25 14.87
N ALA A 99 21.14 -12.86 16.14
CA ALA A 99 20.04 -13.21 17.04
C ALA A 99 18.69 -12.68 16.52
N TYR A 100 18.63 -11.40 16.13
CA TYR A 100 17.41 -10.84 15.53
C TYR A 100 17.06 -11.49 14.20
N PHE A 101 18.03 -11.70 13.31
CA PHE A 101 17.80 -12.39 12.04
C PHE A 101 17.18 -13.78 12.23
N LEU A 102 17.71 -14.56 13.19
CA LEU A 102 17.16 -15.86 13.54
C LEU A 102 15.77 -15.75 14.17
N GLY A 103 15.52 -14.72 14.99
CA GLY A 103 14.19 -14.44 15.54
C GLY A 103 13.16 -14.08 14.47
N VAL A 104 13.53 -13.27 13.48
CA VAL A 104 12.68 -12.96 12.31
C VAL A 104 12.40 -14.25 11.53
N ARG A 105 13.41 -15.10 11.31
CA ARG A 105 13.25 -16.38 10.64
C ARG A 105 12.27 -17.31 11.38
N SER A 106 12.47 -17.49 12.69
CA SER A 106 11.68 -18.45 13.47
C SER A 106 10.28 -17.97 13.82
N GLY A 107 10.07 -16.66 13.94
CA GLY A 107 8.78 -16.06 14.25
C GLY A 107 8.03 -15.69 12.96
N PRO A 108 8.07 -14.42 12.53
CA PRO A 108 7.26 -13.94 11.42
C PRO A 108 7.59 -14.56 10.06
N GLY A 109 8.79 -15.12 9.89
CA GLY A 109 9.21 -15.85 8.71
C GLY A 109 8.82 -17.32 8.68
N GLU A 110 8.19 -17.86 9.74
CA GLU A 110 7.67 -19.23 9.78
C GLU A 110 8.73 -20.30 9.42
N GLY A 111 9.96 -20.11 9.91
CA GLY A 111 11.11 -20.96 9.63
C GLY A 111 11.96 -20.50 8.43
N HIS A 112 11.53 -19.49 7.68
CA HIS A 112 12.18 -18.97 6.48
C HIS A 112 12.66 -17.53 6.65
N ASP A 113 13.62 -17.11 5.83
CA ASP A 113 14.06 -15.72 5.82
C ASP A 113 13.02 -14.85 5.09
N GLN A 114 12.70 -13.68 5.65
CA GLN A 114 11.80 -12.71 5.05
C GLN A 114 12.60 -11.69 4.24
N PHE A 115 12.73 -11.91 2.93
CA PHE A 115 13.54 -11.06 2.05
C PHE A 115 12.76 -9.89 1.44
N VAL A 116 11.45 -10.01 1.29
CA VAL A 116 10.58 -8.98 0.69
C VAL A 116 9.28 -8.90 1.44
N ASP A 117 9.02 -7.79 2.10
CA ASP A 117 7.69 -7.53 2.62
C ASP A 117 6.90 -6.70 1.60
N ASP A 118 7.25 -5.43 1.39
CA ASP A 118 6.51 -4.51 0.50
C ASP A 118 7.41 -3.87 -0.57
N MET A 119 6.78 -3.33 -1.62
CA MET A 119 7.50 -2.71 -2.72
C MET A 119 6.67 -1.73 -3.54
N TYR A 120 7.30 -0.65 -4.01
CA TYR A 120 6.66 0.38 -4.83
C TYR A 120 7.59 0.83 -5.95
N ALA A 121 7.03 1.33 -7.05
CA ALA A 121 7.82 1.99 -8.09
C ALA A 121 8.09 3.46 -7.73
N THR A 122 9.23 3.99 -8.17
CA THR A 122 9.43 5.43 -8.22
C THR A 122 8.48 6.08 -9.24
N PRO A 123 8.12 7.37 -9.11
CA PRO A 123 7.14 8.02 -10.00
C PRO A 123 7.50 8.01 -11.48
N ASP A 124 8.80 8.05 -11.78
CA ASP A 124 9.35 7.95 -13.13
C ASP A 124 9.40 6.52 -13.67
N GLY A 125 8.99 5.54 -12.85
CA GLY A 125 9.03 4.11 -13.15
C GLY A 125 10.42 3.52 -13.30
N SER A 126 11.50 4.25 -12.98
CA SER A 126 12.87 3.75 -13.21
C SER A 126 13.33 2.71 -12.19
N SER A 127 12.76 2.74 -10.98
CA SER A 127 13.25 1.94 -9.85
C SER A 127 12.12 1.28 -9.05
N MET A 128 12.44 0.19 -8.36
CA MET A 128 11.61 -0.46 -7.35
C MET A 128 12.20 -0.23 -5.96
N VAL A 129 11.44 0.37 -5.06
CA VAL A 129 11.78 0.52 -3.65
C VAL A 129 11.19 -0.65 -2.87
N VAL A 130 12.01 -1.36 -2.08
CA VAL A 130 11.66 -2.64 -1.44
C VAL A 130 12.04 -2.64 0.04
N SER A 131 11.13 -3.06 0.92
CA SER A 131 11.44 -3.35 2.32
C SER A 131 11.89 -4.81 2.47
N ARG A 132 13.01 -5.02 3.17
CA ARG A 132 13.67 -6.34 3.31
C ARG A 132 13.78 -6.73 4.78
N PRO A 133 12.75 -7.37 5.37
CA PRO A 133 12.62 -7.52 6.82
C PRO A 133 13.84 -8.17 7.49
N SER A 134 14.31 -9.31 6.98
CA SER A 134 15.47 -10.01 7.54
C SER A 134 16.78 -9.24 7.38
N PHE A 135 16.86 -8.28 6.45
CA PHE A 135 18.05 -7.43 6.28
C PHE A 135 17.97 -6.10 7.01
N ALA A 136 16.82 -5.80 7.65
CA ALA A 136 16.58 -4.58 8.41
C ALA A 136 16.86 -3.31 7.61
N ASP A 137 16.48 -3.29 6.34
CA ASP A 137 16.69 -2.15 5.47
C ASP A 137 15.57 -1.98 4.42
N VAL A 138 15.63 -0.83 3.76
CA VAL A 138 14.90 -0.51 2.53
C VAL A 138 15.95 -0.23 1.45
N VAL A 139 15.71 -0.70 0.23
CA VAL A 139 16.56 -0.42 -0.93
C VAL A 139 15.75 0.10 -2.10
N SER A 140 16.36 0.93 -2.93
CA SER A 140 15.90 1.17 -4.30
C SER A 140 16.74 0.37 -5.28
N LEU A 141 16.08 -0.29 -6.21
CA LEU A 141 16.68 -1.11 -7.26
C LEU A 141 16.33 -0.52 -8.62
N ASP A 142 17.32 -0.25 -9.45
CA ASP A 142 17.11 0.12 -10.84
C ASP A 142 16.46 -1.05 -11.59
N LEU A 143 15.30 -0.82 -12.21
CA LEU A 143 14.53 -1.89 -12.84
C LEU A 143 15.23 -2.48 -14.07
N ARG A 144 16.09 -1.74 -14.75
CA ARG A 144 16.79 -2.21 -15.97
C ARG A 144 18.01 -3.05 -15.67
N THR A 145 18.69 -2.78 -14.57
CA THR A 145 19.98 -3.39 -14.24
C THR A 145 19.91 -4.29 -13.02
N GLY A 146 18.86 -4.17 -12.19
CA GLY A 146 18.74 -4.86 -10.91
C GLY A 146 19.74 -4.40 -9.84
N ARG A 147 20.45 -3.29 -10.09
CA ARG A 147 21.44 -2.75 -9.15
C ARG A 147 20.78 -1.90 -8.09
N ILE A 148 21.33 -1.94 -6.88
CA ILE A 148 20.91 -1.06 -5.78
C ILE A 148 21.36 0.38 -6.09
N ASN A 149 20.41 1.30 -6.13
CA ASN A 149 20.64 2.74 -6.26
C ASN A 149 21.01 3.36 -4.91
N TRP A 150 20.25 3.02 -3.87
CA TRP A 150 20.46 3.46 -2.51
C TRP A 150 19.96 2.42 -1.51
N ARG A 151 20.45 2.51 -0.28
CA ARG A 151 20.02 1.70 0.86
C ARG A 151 19.81 2.59 2.08
N PHE A 152 18.71 2.35 2.78
CA PHE A 152 18.43 2.94 4.08
C PHE A 152 18.32 1.84 5.14
N PRO A 153 19.25 1.76 6.11
CA PRO A 153 19.09 0.88 7.27
C PRO A 153 18.00 1.43 8.19
N VAL A 154 16.94 0.66 8.45
CA VAL A 154 15.89 1.11 9.37
C VAL A 154 16.37 1.02 10.83
N ALA A 155 15.73 1.75 11.73
CA ALA A 155 15.98 1.60 13.16
C ALA A 155 15.63 0.16 13.62
N GLY A 156 16.45 -0.40 14.51
CA GLY A 156 16.28 -1.77 14.96
C GLY A 156 16.72 -2.80 13.91
N TYR A 157 15.97 -3.90 13.79
CA TYR A 157 16.38 -5.12 13.10
C TYR A 157 15.29 -5.76 12.23
N ARG A 158 14.21 -5.03 11.93
CA ARG A 158 13.16 -5.49 11.00
C ARG A 158 12.47 -4.31 10.34
N SER A 159 12.58 -4.21 9.01
CA SER A 159 11.68 -3.42 8.19
C SER A 159 10.40 -4.21 7.90
N ASP A 160 9.30 -3.51 7.66
CA ASP A 160 7.96 -4.09 7.43
C ASP A 160 7.25 -3.22 6.38
N HIS A 161 5.92 -3.02 6.47
CA HIS A 161 5.15 -2.41 5.38
C HIS A 161 5.65 -1.02 5.06
N MET A 162 5.43 -0.69 3.79
CA MET A 162 5.62 0.65 3.30
C MET A 162 4.32 1.24 2.74
N ALA A 163 4.29 2.56 2.67
CA ALA A 163 3.31 3.29 1.88
C ALA A 163 4.00 4.43 1.16
N VAL A 164 3.51 4.76 -0.03
CA VAL A 164 4.01 5.89 -0.82
C VAL A 164 3.01 7.04 -0.73
N SER A 165 3.52 8.27 -0.60
CA SER A 165 2.67 9.46 -0.56
C SER A 165 1.89 9.63 -1.87
N PRO A 166 0.73 10.31 -1.86
CA PRO A 166 -0.11 10.44 -3.06
C PRO A 166 0.59 11.10 -4.26
N ASP A 167 1.55 11.98 -4.01
CA ASP A 167 2.38 12.62 -5.03
C ASP A 167 3.57 11.74 -5.51
N GLY A 168 3.75 10.58 -4.90
CA GLY A 168 4.80 9.64 -5.17
C GLY A 168 6.19 10.05 -4.68
N SER A 169 6.34 11.17 -3.96
CA SER A 169 7.67 11.73 -3.64
C SER A 169 8.33 11.09 -2.41
N THR A 170 7.54 10.50 -1.51
CA THR A 170 8.02 9.93 -0.26
C THR A 170 7.54 8.51 -0.03
N VAL A 171 8.30 7.75 0.73
CA VAL A 171 7.94 6.40 1.20
C VAL A 171 8.07 6.34 2.72
N ALA A 172 6.98 5.98 3.39
CA ALA A 172 6.97 5.67 4.82
C ALA A 172 7.26 4.18 5.01
N VAL A 173 8.16 3.82 5.93
CA VAL A 173 8.47 2.42 6.27
C VAL A 173 8.37 2.18 7.77
N SER A 174 7.66 1.13 8.15
CA SER A 174 7.59 0.65 9.52
C SER A 174 8.87 -0.09 9.91
N ALA A 175 9.51 0.37 10.99
CA ALA A 175 10.64 -0.27 11.63
C ALA A 175 10.17 -1.01 12.88
N SER A 176 9.62 -2.22 12.71
CA SER A 176 8.78 -2.87 13.72
C SER A 176 9.48 -3.07 15.06
N THR A 177 10.76 -3.43 15.07
CA THR A 177 11.50 -3.65 16.33
C THR A 177 11.90 -2.37 17.06
N ALA A 178 11.71 -1.20 16.45
CA ALA A 178 12.12 0.09 17.00
C ALA A 178 10.96 1.05 17.29
N ASN A 179 9.71 0.60 17.09
CA ASN A 179 8.49 1.40 17.28
C ASN A 179 8.57 2.76 16.59
N THR A 180 9.08 2.74 15.35
CA THR A 180 9.38 3.94 14.58
C THR A 180 8.89 3.75 13.15
N VAL A 181 8.36 4.82 12.57
CA VAL A 181 8.17 4.92 11.12
C VAL A 181 9.19 5.93 10.60
N HIS A 182 9.96 5.53 9.58
CA HIS A 182 10.83 6.44 8.84
C HIS A 182 10.11 6.92 7.59
N VAL A 183 10.26 8.20 7.24
CA VAL A 183 9.76 8.76 5.98
C VAL A 183 10.95 9.19 5.15
N LEU A 184 11.09 8.58 3.98
CA LEU A 184 12.24 8.74 3.09
C LEU A 184 11.80 9.44 1.80
N ASP A 185 12.68 10.24 1.25
CA ASP A 185 12.60 10.66 -0.16
C ASP A 185 12.76 9.41 -1.04
N ILE A 186 11.76 9.11 -1.88
CA ILE A 186 11.71 7.84 -2.61
C ILE A 186 12.83 7.71 -3.66
N ALA A 187 13.32 8.84 -4.19
CA ALA A 187 14.30 8.85 -5.26
C ALA A 187 15.72 8.69 -4.71
N THR A 188 16.00 9.28 -3.56
CA THR A 188 17.36 9.37 -2.99
C THR A 188 17.58 8.48 -1.76
N GLY A 189 16.51 7.99 -1.12
CA GLY A 189 16.59 7.24 0.13
C GLY A 189 16.94 8.09 1.35
N ARG A 190 17.01 9.41 1.20
CA ARG A 190 17.31 10.33 2.31
C ARG A 190 16.13 10.41 3.26
N GLU A 191 16.38 10.22 4.56
CA GLU A 191 15.36 10.43 5.58
C GLU A 191 14.92 11.91 5.62
N LEU A 192 13.62 12.12 5.49
CA LEU A 192 12.95 13.41 5.60
C LEU A 192 12.49 13.67 7.04
N GLY A 193 12.16 12.59 7.75
CA GLY A 193 11.84 12.59 9.16
C GLY A 193 11.36 11.22 9.62
N SER A 194 11.01 11.15 10.90
CA SER A 194 10.47 9.94 11.52
C SER A 194 9.60 10.30 12.71
N PHE A 195 8.77 9.34 13.12
CA PHE A 195 7.91 9.47 14.29
C PHE A 195 7.80 8.15 15.05
N LYS A 196 7.48 8.24 16.34
CA LYS A 196 7.26 7.09 17.21
C LYS A 196 5.82 6.61 17.13
N THR A 197 5.64 5.32 17.33
CA THR A 197 4.35 4.62 17.29
C THR A 197 4.20 3.76 18.55
N GLY A 198 3.11 2.98 18.62
CA GLY A 198 3.02 1.85 19.53
C GLY A 198 3.98 0.71 19.14
N ASP A 199 3.80 -0.43 19.78
CA ASP A 199 4.64 -1.61 19.61
C ASP A 199 4.42 -2.30 18.26
N LYS A 200 5.52 -2.62 17.59
CA LYS A 200 5.53 -3.27 16.26
C LYS A 200 4.64 -2.52 15.25
N PRO A 201 5.03 -1.31 14.80
CA PRO A 201 4.39 -0.66 13.66
C PRO A 201 4.39 -1.63 12.48
N HIS A 202 3.24 -1.72 11.82
CA HIS A 202 2.99 -2.63 10.72
C HIS A 202 2.57 -1.81 9.51
N GLU A 203 1.28 -1.53 9.36
CA GLU A 203 0.74 -0.86 8.17
C GLU A 203 0.83 0.67 8.23
N ASN A 204 1.03 1.29 7.07
CA ASN A 204 1.04 2.73 6.85
C ASN A 204 0.00 3.08 5.78
N VAL A 205 -0.75 4.16 5.95
CA VAL A 205 -1.72 4.67 4.95
C VAL A 205 -1.67 6.20 4.92
N PHE A 206 -1.43 6.76 3.73
CA PHE A 206 -1.60 8.19 3.50
C PHE A 206 -3.06 8.49 3.14
N THR A 207 -3.62 9.55 3.70
CA THR A 207 -4.96 10.05 3.39
C THR A 207 -4.90 11.39 2.65
N SER A 208 -5.97 11.70 1.91
CA SER A 208 -6.07 12.85 1.01
C SER A 208 -6.01 14.21 1.73
N ASP A 209 -6.34 14.23 3.02
CA ASP A 209 -6.23 15.38 3.92
C ASP A 209 -4.78 15.70 4.35
N GLY A 210 -3.80 14.91 3.91
CA GLY A 210 -2.39 15.11 4.21
C GLY A 210 -1.96 14.49 5.54
N LEU A 211 -2.70 13.50 6.05
CA LEU A 211 -2.31 12.70 7.20
C LEU A 211 -1.65 11.38 6.77
N LEU A 212 -0.85 10.84 7.68
CA LEU A 212 -0.28 9.50 7.61
C LEU A 212 -0.70 8.72 8.85
N TRP A 213 -1.39 7.61 8.62
CA TRP A 213 -1.88 6.69 9.63
C TRP A 213 -0.94 5.49 9.72
N ASN A 214 -0.51 5.15 10.93
CA ASN A 214 0.26 3.94 11.21
C ASN A 214 -0.46 3.06 12.22
N MET A 215 -0.47 1.76 11.95
CA MET A 215 -1.11 0.75 12.80
C MET A 215 -0.04 -0.08 13.50
N SER A 216 0.04 0.05 14.82
CA SER A 216 0.85 -0.81 15.68
C SER A 216 0.07 -2.04 16.10
N ILE A 217 0.68 -3.21 15.98
CA ILE A 217 -0.02 -4.51 16.10
C ILE A 217 0.42 -5.31 17.33
N GLY A 218 1.46 -4.84 18.01
CA GLY A 218 1.97 -5.48 19.20
C GLY A 218 2.74 -6.78 18.91
N GLU A 219 2.96 -7.56 19.96
CA GLU A 219 3.76 -8.77 19.91
C GLU A 219 2.95 -9.97 19.37
N VAL A 220 3.02 -10.18 18.05
CA VAL A 220 2.29 -11.24 17.34
C VAL A 220 3.09 -12.53 17.13
N THR A 221 4.28 -12.64 17.75
CA THR A 221 5.20 -13.78 17.51
C THR A 221 5.38 -14.68 18.73
N THR A 222 4.73 -14.36 19.85
CA THR A 222 4.72 -15.18 21.07
C THR A 222 3.45 -16.01 21.15
N ALA A 223 3.52 -17.24 21.66
CA ALA A 223 2.35 -18.09 21.94
C ALA A 223 1.48 -17.63 23.13
N LEU A 224 1.64 -16.39 23.62
CA LEU A 224 0.90 -15.83 24.75
C LEU A 224 -0.45 -15.25 24.29
N ASP A 225 -1.25 -16.07 23.59
CA ASP A 225 -2.41 -15.61 22.81
C ASP A 225 -3.74 -15.73 23.55
N ALA A 226 -3.70 -16.29 24.77
CA ALA A 226 -4.88 -16.40 25.61
C ALA A 226 -5.38 -15.00 26.01
N PRO A 227 -6.70 -14.74 26.04
CA PRO A 227 -7.24 -13.40 26.35
C PRO A 227 -6.74 -12.79 27.66
N TRP A 228 -6.46 -13.60 28.67
CA TRP A 228 -5.93 -13.13 29.97
C TRP A 228 -4.43 -12.77 29.94
N LEU A 229 -3.71 -13.12 28.86
CA LEU A 229 -2.32 -12.75 28.59
C LEU A 229 -2.21 -11.54 27.66
N ASP A 230 -3.32 -10.94 27.24
CA ASP A 230 -3.33 -9.86 26.25
C ASP A 230 -2.46 -8.66 26.62
N TRP A 231 -2.27 -8.39 27.93
CA TRP A 231 -1.34 -7.37 28.42
C TRP A 231 0.12 -7.56 27.96
N SER A 232 0.51 -8.79 27.62
CA SER A 232 1.85 -9.10 27.09
C SER A 232 2.05 -8.68 25.64
N LYS A 233 0.96 -8.32 24.93
CA LYS A 233 0.98 -7.95 23.51
C LYS A 233 1.45 -6.51 23.27
N GLY A 234 1.55 -5.68 24.30
CA GLY A 234 2.09 -4.31 24.17
C GLY A 234 1.08 -3.28 23.67
N ASP A 235 1.57 -2.10 23.29
CA ASP A 235 0.77 -0.93 22.91
C ASP A 235 0.34 -0.96 21.43
N ARG A 236 -0.95 -1.19 21.15
CA ARG A 236 -1.48 -1.44 19.79
C ARG A 236 -2.35 -0.31 19.28
N LYS A 237 -1.79 0.91 19.31
CA LYS A 237 -2.52 2.11 18.91
C LYS A 237 -2.31 2.48 17.46
N ILE A 238 -3.31 3.14 16.89
CA ILE A 238 -3.15 3.82 15.61
C ILE A 238 -2.55 5.19 15.88
N THR A 239 -1.42 5.49 15.26
CA THR A 239 -0.77 6.80 15.34
C THR A 239 -1.04 7.57 14.05
N VAL A 240 -1.65 8.74 14.15
CA VAL A 240 -1.95 9.62 13.02
C VAL A 240 -1.06 10.85 13.11
N VAL A 241 -0.31 11.12 12.06
CA VAL A 241 0.63 12.25 11.98
C VAL A 241 0.31 13.14 10.79
N ASP A 242 0.70 14.41 10.88
CA ASP A 242 0.73 15.30 9.71
C ASP A 242 1.86 14.83 8.77
N ALA A 243 1.53 14.53 7.52
CA ALA A 243 2.45 13.90 6.57
C ALA A 243 3.59 14.81 6.10
N ARG A 244 3.56 16.12 6.41
CA ARG A 244 4.61 17.08 6.05
C ARG A 244 5.58 17.33 7.18
N THR A 245 5.07 17.39 8.41
CA THR A 245 5.83 17.74 9.61
C THR A 245 6.17 16.53 10.48
N PHE A 246 5.52 15.39 10.23
CA PHE A 246 5.64 14.13 10.97
C PHE A 246 5.29 14.27 12.46
N ARG A 247 4.54 15.31 12.82
CA ARG A 247 4.06 15.53 14.19
C ARG A 247 2.78 14.74 14.40
N THR A 248 2.68 14.06 15.53
CA THR A 248 1.47 13.37 15.95
C THR A 248 0.31 14.36 16.09
N VAL A 249 -0.73 14.11 15.31
CA VAL A 249 -2.00 14.84 15.34
C VAL A 249 -2.96 14.14 16.28
N ARG A 250 -3.01 12.81 16.23
CA ARG A 250 -3.93 11.99 17.02
C ARG A 250 -3.35 10.61 17.27
N VAL A 251 -3.68 10.05 18.42
CA VAL A 251 -3.47 8.63 18.72
C VAL A 251 -4.84 8.04 18.99
N ILE A 252 -5.18 6.94 18.31
CA ILE A 252 -6.46 6.26 18.45
C ILE A 252 -6.20 4.94 19.15
N ASP A 253 -6.81 4.78 20.32
CA ASP A 253 -6.84 3.53 21.04
C ASP A 253 -8.09 2.75 20.63
N MET A 254 -7.92 1.69 19.83
CA MET A 254 -9.05 0.92 19.33
C MET A 254 -9.73 0.11 20.44
N ARG A 255 -9.05 -0.16 21.56
CA ARG A 255 -9.65 -0.81 22.73
C ARG A 255 -10.87 -0.04 23.23
N ASP A 256 -10.73 1.27 23.44
CA ASP A 256 -11.82 2.14 23.91
C ASP A 256 -13.04 2.08 22.97
N ARG A 257 -12.80 2.02 21.66
CA ARG A 257 -13.87 2.03 20.64
C ARG A 257 -14.56 0.67 20.54
N LEU A 258 -13.79 -0.42 20.67
CA LEU A 258 -14.32 -1.78 20.72
C LEU A 258 -15.15 -2.01 21.99
N ASP A 259 -14.67 -1.54 23.14
CA ASP A 259 -15.38 -1.62 24.42
C ASP A 259 -16.69 -0.82 24.35
N ALA A 260 -16.66 0.40 23.81
CA ALA A 260 -17.86 1.21 23.60
C ALA A 260 -18.86 0.60 22.60
N PHE A 261 -18.37 -0.21 21.66
CA PHE A 261 -19.20 -0.99 20.73
C PHE A 261 -19.72 -2.30 21.34
N GLY A 262 -19.26 -2.68 22.54
CA GLY A 262 -19.65 -3.92 23.21
C GLY A 262 -18.88 -5.16 22.73
N ARG A 263 -17.71 -4.99 22.11
CA ARG A 263 -16.82 -6.05 21.61
C ARG A 263 -15.43 -6.01 22.25
N GLY A 264 -15.38 -5.78 23.56
CA GLY A 264 -14.13 -5.82 24.33
C GLY A 264 -13.47 -7.20 24.38
N ASP A 265 -14.13 -8.24 23.89
CA ASP A 265 -13.56 -9.57 23.69
C ASP A 265 -12.64 -9.68 22.46
N LEU A 266 -12.73 -8.72 21.53
CA LEU A 266 -11.85 -8.69 20.34
C LEU A 266 -10.46 -8.13 20.67
N SER A 267 -9.47 -8.50 19.86
CA SER A 267 -8.17 -7.82 19.88
C SER A 267 -8.30 -6.40 19.32
N ASP A 268 -7.52 -5.46 19.86
CA ASP A 268 -7.34 -4.08 19.35
C ASP A 268 -6.17 -3.96 18.37
N ALA A 269 -5.50 -5.07 18.01
CA ALA A 269 -4.46 -5.12 16.98
C ALA A 269 -5.03 -4.92 15.56
N VAL A 270 -5.16 -3.67 15.11
CA VAL A 270 -5.74 -3.34 13.79
C VAL A 270 -4.78 -3.69 12.64
N ARG A 271 -5.18 -4.62 11.76
CA ARG A 271 -4.46 -4.96 10.52
C ARG A 271 -5.20 -5.99 9.64
N PRO A 272 -5.17 -5.84 8.31
CA PRO A 272 -5.03 -4.58 7.60
C PRO A 272 -6.29 -3.70 7.72
N LEU A 273 -6.19 -2.46 7.25
CA LEU A 273 -7.33 -1.56 7.06
C LEU A 273 -7.42 -0.99 5.65
N VAL A 274 -8.62 -0.54 5.27
CA VAL A 274 -8.89 0.19 4.02
C VAL A 274 -9.90 1.31 4.25
N PHE A 275 -9.67 2.44 3.61
CA PHE A 275 -10.60 3.58 3.62
C PHE A 275 -11.62 3.44 2.50
N THR A 276 -12.84 3.96 2.71
CA THR A 276 -13.72 4.29 1.59
C THR A 276 -13.10 5.36 0.70
N PRO A 277 -13.50 5.48 -0.59
CA PRO A 277 -12.94 6.50 -1.49
C PRO A 277 -13.10 7.95 -1.00
N ASP A 278 -14.11 8.21 -0.17
CA ASP A 278 -14.34 9.51 0.47
C ASP A 278 -13.66 9.64 1.85
N GLU A 279 -12.91 8.61 2.27
CA GLU A 279 -12.17 8.49 3.53
C GLU A 279 -13.00 8.64 4.82
N LYS A 280 -14.34 8.63 4.71
CA LYS A 280 -15.24 8.80 5.87
C LYS A 280 -15.41 7.52 6.70
N LYS A 281 -15.18 6.37 6.08
CA LYS A 281 -15.25 5.07 6.74
C LYS A 281 -13.94 4.32 6.56
N VAL A 282 -13.60 3.53 7.56
CA VAL A 282 -12.53 2.55 7.51
C VAL A 282 -13.14 1.17 7.74
N TYR A 283 -12.73 0.20 6.93
CA TYR A 283 -12.93 -1.21 7.22
C TYR A 283 -11.60 -1.80 7.63
N PHE A 284 -11.62 -2.61 8.68
CA PHE A 284 -10.38 -3.16 9.21
C PHE A 284 -10.60 -4.53 9.80
N GLN A 285 -9.54 -5.31 9.81
CA GLN A 285 -9.46 -6.58 10.52
C GLN A 285 -8.67 -6.38 11.81
N VAL A 286 -8.87 -7.29 12.76
CA VAL A 286 -8.08 -7.35 13.98
C VAL A 286 -7.53 -8.75 14.15
N SER A 287 -6.44 -8.90 14.91
CA SER A 287 -5.89 -10.21 15.22
C SER A 287 -6.99 -11.18 15.68
N PHE A 288 -6.90 -12.42 15.22
CA PHE A 288 -7.78 -13.55 15.55
C PHE A 288 -9.24 -13.46 15.07
N LEU A 289 -9.68 -12.35 14.45
CA LEU A 289 -11.05 -12.23 13.94
C LEU A 289 -11.20 -12.90 12.56
N ASN A 290 -12.25 -13.73 12.40
CA ASN A 290 -12.73 -14.21 11.10
C ASN A 290 -13.75 -13.24 10.49
N GLY A 291 -13.29 -12.07 10.07
CA GLY A 291 -14.20 -11.03 9.60
C GLY A 291 -13.55 -9.65 9.58
N PHE A 292 -14.38 -8.62 9.67
CA PHE A 292 -13.95 -7.23 9.70
C PHE A 292 -14.93 -6.34 10.46
N LEU A 293 -14.46 -5.17 10.85
CA LEU A 293 -15.24 -4.11 11.47
C LEU A 293 -15.34 -2.91 10.55
N GLU A 294 -16.39 -2.12 10.74
CA GLU A 294 -16.54 -0.78 10.16
C GLU A 294 -16.30 0.26 11.26
N TYR A 295 -15.50 1.27 10.93
CA TYR A 295 -15.23 2.44 11.74
C TYR A 295 -15.63 3.71 10.97
N ASP A 296 -16.33 4.60 11.65
CA ASP A 296 -16.66 5.93 11.18
C ASP A 296 -15.61 6.94 11.68
N VAL A 297 -14.93 7.59 10.74
CA VAL A 297 -13.77 8.44 11.03
C VAL A 297 -14.19 9.73 11.74
N ASP A 298 -15.29 10.33 11.30
CA ASP A 298 -15.77 11.62 11.80
C ASP A 298 -16.30 11.51 13.24
N SER A 299 -17.12 10.48 13.51
CA SER A 299 -17.70 10.27 14.84
C SER A 299 -16.79 9.50 15.80
N ASP A 300 -15.67 8.94 15.30
CA ASP A 300 -14.73 8.12 16.07
C ASP A 300 -15.37 6.89 16.71
N ARG A 301 -16.13 6.12 15.91
CA ARG A 301 -16.89 4.96 16.42
C ARG A 301 -16.80 3.76 15.51
N VAL A 302 -16.65 2.59 16.11
CA VAL A 302 -16.99 1.33 15.43
C VAL A 302 -18.51 1.27 15.29
N THR A 303 -18.99 1.05 14.07
CA THR A 303 -20.42 1.12 13.72
C THR A 303 -21.00 -0.22 13.33
N ARG A 304 -20.20 -1.11 12.73
CA ARG A 304 -20.66 -2.44 12.29
C ARG A 304 -19.56 -3.47 12.45
N LEU A 305 -19.98 -4.73 12.53
CA LEU A 305 -19.12 -5.90 12.55
C LEU A 305 -19.72 -6.95 11.62
N LYS A 306 -18.85 -7.57 10.81
CA LYS A 306 -19.19 -8.75 10.03
C LYS A 306 -18.29 -9.91 10.46
N ASN A 307 -18.90 -10.98 10.97
CA ASN A 307 -18.26 -12.29 11.01
C ASN A 307 -18.49 -12.97 9.66
N LEU A 308 -17.43 -13.52 9.08
CA LEU A 308 -17.49 -14.31 7.86
C LEU A 308 -17.49 -15.81 8.19
N PRO A 309 -17.91 -16.68 7.26
CA PRO A 309 -17.87 -18.12 7.45
C PRO A 309 -16.46 -18.58 7.87
N GLY A 310 -16.35 -19.33 8.97
CA GLY A 310 -15.10 -20.00 9.33
C GLY A 310 -14.99 -21.33 8.59
N ASN A 311 -13.77 -21.73 8.23
CA ASN A 311 -13.51 -23.07 7.71
C ASN A 311 -13.45 -24.05 8.90
N PRO A 312 -14.28 -25.11 8.92
CA PRO A 312 -14.26 -26.09 10.01
C PRO A 312 -12.94 -26.86 10.14
N ALA A 313 -12.10 -26.87 9.09
CA ALA A 313 -10.79 -27.51 9.10
C ALA A 313 -9.69 -26.62 9.70
N THR A 314 -9.96 -25.33 9.92
CA THR A 314 -9.00 -24.43 10.58
C THR A 314 -8.82 -24.86 12.02
N ASP A 315 -7.56 -25.04 12.43
CA ASP A 315 -7.23 -25.40 13.81
C ASP A 315 -7.81 -24.35 14.78
N PRO A 316 -8.60 -24.75 15.79
CA PRO A 316 -9.12 -23.81 16.78
C PRO A 316 -8.04 -23.23 17.70
N ASP A 317 -6.84 -23.83 17.77
CA ASP A 317 -5.72 -23.31 18.54
C ASP A 317 -5.14 -22.07 17.88
N ARG A 318 -5.41 -20.93 18.50
CA ARG A 318 -4.97 -19.60 18.07
C ARG A 318 -3.46 -19.47 17.96
N THR A 319 -2.68 -20.26 18.70
CA THR A 319 -1.21 -20.23 18.65
C THR A 319 -0.65 -20.77 17.34
N THR A 320 -1.49 -21.45 16.55
CA THR A 320 -1.14 -21.95 15.20
C THR A 320 -1.48 -20.96 14.09
N TRP A 321 -2.17 -19.86 14.41
CA TRP A 321 -2.58 -18.87 13.42
C TRP A 321 -1.42 -17.94 13.09
N VAL A 322 -1.10 -17.86 11.81
CA VAL A 322 0.11 -17.20 11.33
C VAL A 322 0.12 -15.74 11.80
N ASN A 323 1.11 -15.42 12.63
CA ASN A 323 1.28 -14.11 13.24
C ASN A 323 -0.04 -13.58 13.79
N ASP A 324 -0.75 -14.31 14.64
CA ASP A 324 -2.04 -13.93 15.26
C ASP A 324 -3.18 -13.61 14.27
N SER A 325 -3.03 -13.93 12.98
CA SER A 325 -3.97 -13.49 11.94
C SER A 325 -4.82 -14.65 11.48
N ARG A 326 -6.10 -14.63 11.82
CA ARG A 326 -7.06 -15.56 11.20
C ARG A 326 -7.38 -15.12 9.78
N HIS A 327 -7.76 -13.86 9.61
CA HIS A 327 -7.90 -13.21 8.31
C HIS A 327 -6.88 -12.08 8.20
N HIS A 328 -6.22 -11.98 7.05
CA HIS A 328 -5.19 -10.98 6.75
C HIS A 328 -5.21 -10.68 5.26
N GLY A 329 -5.81 -9.55 4.90
CA GLY A 329 -5.87 -9.06 3.53
C GLY A 329 -7.23 -8.46 3.26
N LEU A 330 -7.26 -7.16 3.01
CA LEU A 330 -8.48 -6.40 2.81
C LEU A 330 -8.26 -5.38 1.69
N SER A 331 -9.16 -5.33 0.72
CA SER A 331 -9.22 -4.28 -0.30
C SER A 331 -10.65 -3.82 -0.51
N ILE A 332 -10.83 -2.65 -1.11
CA ILE A 332 -12.14 -2.08 -1.43
C ILE A 332 -12.19 -1.73 -2.92
N SER A 333 -13.33 -1.97 -3.57
CA SER A 333 -13.52 -1.60 -4.98
C SER A 333 -13.42 -0.08 -5.18
N PRO A 334 -13.06 0.42 -6.38
CA PRO A 334 -12.86 1.85 -6.62
C PRO A 334 -14.08 2.73 -6.34
N ASP A 335 -15.29 2.19 -6.55
CA ASP A 335 -16.56 2.86 -6.24
C ASP A 335 -16.94 2.78 -4.75
N GLY A 336 -16.15 2.06 -3.95
CA GLY A 336 -16.40 1.82 -2.54
C GLY A 336 -17.52 0.83 -2.27
N ALA A 337 -18.14 0.18 -3.26
CA ALA A 337 -19.33 -0.63 -3.04
C ALA A 337 -19.04 -2.04 -2.49
N LYS A 338 -17.85 -2.59 -2.74
CA LYS A 338 -17.48 -3.96 -2.41
C LYS A 338 -16.18 -4.03 -1.63
N LEU A 339 -16.12 -4.92 -0.64
CA LEU A 339 -14.90 -5.29 0.07
C LEU A 339 -14.43 -6.66 -0.43
N CYS A 340 -13.13 -6.85 -0.56
CA CYS A 340 -12.53 -8.15 -0.81
C CYS A 340 -11.71 -8.56 0.41
N VAL A 341 -12.01 -9.73 0.95
CA VAL A 341 -11.49 -10.20 2.24
C VAL A 341 -10.76 -11.53 2.05
N ALA A 342 -9.52 -11.60 2.52
CA ALA A 342 -8.71 -12.81 2.55
C ALA A 342 -8.86 -13.54 3.90
N GLY A 343 -9.49 -14.72 3.86
CA GLY A 343 -9.56 -15.63 5.00
C GLY A 343 -8.31 -16.47 5.11
N THR A 344 -7.19 -15.88 5.55
CA THR A 344 -5.84 -16.48 5.53
C THR A 344 -5.78 -17.89 6.13
N MET A 345 -6.27 -18.09 7.36
CA MET A 345 -6.29 -19.41 8.00
C MET A 345 -7.52 -20.24 7.63
N ASP A 346 -8.52 -19.61 6.99
CA ASP A 346 -9.75 -20.27 6.55
C ASP A 346 -9.69 -20.72 5.07
N ASP A 347 -8.59 -20.47 4.36
CA ASP A 347 -8.32 -20.89 2.97
C ASP A 347 -9.36 -20.44 1.93
N TYR A 348 -9.85 -19.20 2.04
CA TYR A 348 -10.70 -18.61 1.00
C TYR A 348 -10.52 -17.10 0.83
N VAL A 349 -11.01 -16.60 -0.30
CA VAL A 349 -11.28 -15.18 -0.56
C VAL A 349 -12.78 -15.01 -0.80
N THR A 350 -13.35 -13.90 -0.32
CA THR A 350 -14.72 -13.54 -0.68
C THR A 350 -14.88 -12.05 -0.92
N VAL A 351 -15.86 -11.71 -1.77
CA VAL A 351 -16.27 -10.33 -2.01
C VAL A 351 -17.55 -10.06 -1.24
N VAL A 352 -17.58 -8.97 -0.50
CA VAL A 352 -18.69 -8.60 0.40
C VAL A 352 -19.31 -7.29 -0.07
N ASP A 353 -20.63 -7.25 -0.15
CA ASP A 353 -21.37 -6.02 -0.37
C ASP A 353 -21.25 -5.09 0.84
N ARG A 354 -20.74 -3.88 0.65
CA ARG A 354 -20.46 -2.97 1.76
C ARG A 354 -21.73 -2.47 2.43
N GLU A 355 -22.80 -2.24 1.67
CA GLU A 355 -24.05 -1.70 2.22
C GLU A 355 -24.74 -2.75 3.10
N THR A 356 -24.91 -3.96 2.58
CA THR A 356 -25.67 -5.03 3.25
C THR A 356 -24.82 -5.97 4.12
N LEU A 357 -23.49 -5.92 3.99
CA LEU A 357 -22.53 -6.88 4.58
C LEU A 357 -22.78 -8.34 4.18
N THR A 358 -23.41 -8.54 3.02
CA THR A 358 -23.64 -9.88 2.46
C THR A 358 -22.42 -10.32 1.66
N GLU A 359 -21.84 -11.45 2.02
CA GLU A 359 -20.75 -12.09 1.29
C GLU A 359 -21.25 -12.82 0.04
N GLY A 360 -20.44 -12.81 -1.00
CA GLY A 360 -20.62 -13.62 -2.19
C GLY A 360 -20.08 -15.05 -1.99
N PRO A 361 -19.78 -15.76 -3.09
CA PRO A 361 -19.14 -17.07 -3.03
C PRO A 361 -17.82 -17.04 -2.24
N LEU A 362 -17.51 -18.14 -1.56
CA LEU A 362 -16.19 -18.39 -0.98
C LEU A 362 -15.33 -19.02 -2.08
N VAL A 363 -14.35 -18.28 -2.57
CA VAL A 363 -13.39 -18.75 -3.57
C VAL A 363 -12.23 -19.43 -2.85
N PRO A 364 -11.98 -20.73 -3.05
CA PRO A 364 -10.86 -21.41 -2.41
C PRO A 364 -9.54 -20.78 -2.81
N ALA A 365 -8.70 -20.48 -1.82
CA ALA A 365 -7.39 -19.89 -1.98
C ALA A 365 -6.50 -20.37 -0.83
N SER A 366 -5.29 -20.85 -1.09
CA SER A 366 -4.45 -21.39 -0.03
C SER A 366 -3.65 -20.30 0.66
N LYS A 367 -3.89 -20.13 1.96
CA LYS A 367 -3.24 -19.12 2.80
C LYS A 367 -3.17 -17.73 2.14
N PRO A 368 -4.32 -17.15 1.73
CA PRO A 368 -4.35 -15.85 1.07
C PRO A 368 -3.85 -14.76 2.03
N TYR A 369 -2.94 -13.90 1.59
CA TYR A 369 -2.16 -13.03 2.48
C TYR A 369 -2.40 -11.52 2.29
N TRP A 370 -2.63 -11.09 1.05
CA TRP A 370 -2.85 -9.67 0.73
C TRP A 370 -3.88 -9.50 -0.37
N ALA A 371 -4.58 -8.36 -0.35
CA ALA A 371 -5.60 -8.00 -1.34
C ALA A 371 -5.32 -6.62 -1.93
N THR A 372 -5.35 -6.51 -3.26
CA THR A 372 -5.14 -5.25 -3.99
C THR A 372 -6.10 -5.16 -5.18
N VAL A 373 -6.55 -3.96 -5.54
CA VAL A 373 -7.41 -3.76 -6.71
C VAL A 373 -6.60 -3.84 -8.01
N SER A 374 -7.14 -4.50 -9.03
CA SER A 374 -6.54 -4.54 -10.37
C SER A 374 -6.46 -3.16 -11.02
N GLY A 375 -5.60 -3.00 -12.01
CA GLY A 375 -5.38 -1.72 -12.69
C GLY A 375 -6.61 -1.15 -13.40
N ASP A 376 -7.53 -2.03 -13.84
CA ASP A 376 -8.81 -1.65 -14.43
C ASP A 376 -9.96 -1.51 -13.41
N GLY A 377 -9.68 -1.75 -12.12
CA GLY A 377 -10.65 -1.62 -11.04
C GLY A 377 -11.68 -2.74 -10.91
N ARG A 378 -11.62 -3.77 -11.76
CA ARG A 378 -12.67 -4.80 -11.86
C ARG A 378 -12.48 -5.98 -10.92
N SER A 379 -11.24 -6.26 -10.54
CA SER A 379 -10.89 -7.45 -9.78
C SER A 379 -10.15 -7.10 -8.50
N CYS A 380 -10.41 -7.89 -7.46
CA CYS A 380 -9.52 -8.03 -6.33
C CYS A 380 -8.44 -9.06 -6.67
N VAL A 381 -7.19 -8.69 -6.51
CA VAL A 381 -6.00 -9.51 -6.79
C VAL A 381 -5.38 -9.91 -5.47
N ILE A 382 -5.29 -11.22 -5.24
CA ILE A 382 -4.90 -11.81 -3.97
C ILE A 382 -3.63 -12.64 -4.13
N SER A 383 -2.68 -12.48 -3.23
CA SER A 383 -1.54 -13.38 -3.09
C SER A 383 -1.89 -14.62 -2.28
N GLU A 384 -1.51 -15.80 -2.77
CA GLU A 384 -1.69 -17.08 -2.08
C GLU A 384 -0.34 -17.64 -1.65
N SER A 385 0.04 -17.34 -0.41
CA SER A 385 1.36 -17.68 0.13
C SER A 385 1.60 -19.19 0.27
N GLY A 386 0.54 -19.99 0.30
CA GLY A 386 0.64 -21.45 0.41
C GLY A 386 0.80 -22.19 -0.93
N THR A 387 0.60 -21.51 -2.06
CA THR A 387 0.61 -22.14 -3.41
C THR A 387 1.32 -21.32 -4.48
N ASP A 388 2.12 -20.33 -4.08
CA ASP A 388 3.00 -19.55 -4.96
C ASP A 388 2.30 -18.95 -6.18
N ARG A 389 1.10 -18.40 -5.96
CA ARG A 389 0.27 -17.80 -7.01
C ARG A 389 -0.36 -16.48 -6.60
N VAL A 390 -0.85 -15.78 -7.61
CA VAL A 390 -1.77 -14.67 -7.46
C VAL A 390 -3.09 -15.01 -8.16
N THR A 391 -4.20 -14.82 -7.45
CA THR A 391 -5.55 -15.09 -7.95
C THR A 391 -6.35 -13.80 -8.03
N ALA A 392 -6.99 -13.55 -9.18
CA ALA A 392 -7.90 -12.43 -9.38
C ALA A 392 -9.36 -12.90 -9.23
N VAL A 393 -10.13 -12.17 -8.42
CA VAL A 393 -11.57 -12.38 -8.18
C VAL A 393 -12.33 -11.14 -8.62
N ASP A 394 -13.31 -11.29 -9.50
CA ASP A 394 -14.12 -10.18 -10.00
C ASP A 394 -15.05 -9.61 -8.91
N PHE A 395 -15.04 -8.29 -8.73
CA PHE A 395 -15.83 -7.63 -7.68
C PHE A 395 -17.34 -7.74 -7.91
N ALA A 396 -17.80 -7.81 -9.17
CA ALA A 396 -19.23 -7.84 -9.48
C ALA A 396 -19.85 -9.21 -9.19
N THR A 397 -19.13 -10.28 -9.50
CA THR A 397 -19.63 -11.67 -9.44
C THR A 397 -19.09 -12.46 -8.26
N GLY A 398 -18.00 -12.02 -7.63
CA GLY A 398 -17.31 -12.75 -6.56
C GLY A 398 -16.67 -14.06 -7.04
N ARG A 399 -16.36 -14.18 -8.33
CA ARG A 399 -15.78 -15.40 -8.93
C ARG A 399 -14.35 -15.17 -9.38
N ARG A 400 -13.54 -16.23 -9.29
CA ARG A 400 -12.18 -16.25 -9.84
C ARG A 400 -12.21 -16.03 -11.36
N VAL A 401 -11.40 -15.10 -11.84
CA VAL A 401 -11.26 -14.79 -13.27
C VAL A 401 -9.87 -15.12 -13.83
N ALA A 402 -8.83 -15.12 -12.98
CA ALA A 402 -7.48 -15.51 -13.36
C ALA A 402 -6.71 -16.07 -12.16
N SER A 403 -5.67 -16.86 -12.44
CA SER A 403 -4.69 -17.35 -11.46
C SER A 403 -3.36 -17.51 -12.19
N VAL A 404 -2.29 -16.95 -11.63
CA VAL A 404 -0.96 -16.93 -12.26
C VAL A 404 0.11 -17.31 -11.26
N ASP A 405 1.01 -18.19 -11.67
CA ASP A 405 2.14 -18.64 -10.84
C ASP A 405 3.20 -17.53 -10.72
N VAL A 406 3.69 -17.35 -9.49
CA VAL A 406 4.71 -16.37 -9.10
C VAL A 406 5.85 -17.08 -8.37
N GLY A 407 6.65 -16.37 -7.57
CA GLY A 407 7.73 -16.97 -6.79
C GLY A 407 7.25 -17.46 -5.43
N ASP A 408 8.19 -18.00 -4.66
CA ASP A 408 7.90 -18.63 -3.37
C ASP A 408 7.37 -17.63 -2.34
N HIS A 409 6.23 -18.00 -1.73
CA HIS A 409 5.56 -17.29 -0.66
C HIS A 409 5.20 -15.83 -1.01
N PRO A 410 4.34 -15.60 -2.01
CA PRO A 410 3.93 -14.25 -2.38
C PRO A 410 3.15 -13.59 -1.24
N GLN A 411 3.53 -12.36 -0.90
CA GLN A 411 2.86 -11.58 0.14
C GLN A 411 2.26 -10.31 -0.44
N ARG A 412 3.02 -9.22 -0.63
CA ARG A 412 2.45 -7.97 -1.14
C ARG A 412 2.26 -8.01 -2.65
N VAL A 413 1.13 -7.45 -3.07
CA VAL A 413 0.83 -7.13 -4.46
C VAL A 413 0.56 -5.63 -4.57
N ARG A 414 1.30 -4.91 -5.42
CA ARG A 414 1.18 -3.45 -5.54
C ARG A 414 1.06 -3.03 -6.99
N LEU A 415 0.13 -2.12 -7.28
CA LEU A 415 0.11 -1.44 -8.57
C LEU A 415 1.37 -0.58 -8.71
N ALA A 416 1.93 -0.58 -9.91
CA ALA A 416 3.16 0.12 -10.23
C ALA A 416 3.17 0.58 -11.68
N ARG A 417 4.08 1.50 -12.00
CA ARG A 417 4.37 1.89 -13.38
C ARG A 417 5.85 1.63 -13.67
N VAL A 418 6.11 1.08 -14.85
CA VAL A 418 7.45 0.73 -15.35
C VAL A 418 7.59 1.18 -16.80
N PRO A 419 8.80 1.30 -17.38
CA PRO A 419 8.95 1.60 -18.80
C PRO A 419 8.17 0.62 -19.68
N ALA A 420 7.50 1.10 -20.71
CA ALA A 420 6.59 0.30 -21.53
C ALA A 420 7.26 -0.94 -22.17
N ASP A 421 8.54 -0.81 -22.52
CA ASP A 421 9.39 -1.85 -23.09
C ASP A 421 10.12 -2.70 -22.04
N TRP A 422 9.86 -2.52 -20.74
CA TRP A 422 10.50 -3.33 -19.71
C TRP A 422 10.04 -4.79 -19.78
N THR A 423 10.97 -5.75 -19.74
CA THR A 423 10.66 -7.19 -19.75
C THR A 423 11.48 -7.96 -18.71
N GLY A 424 12.02 -7.26 -17.72
CA GLY A 424 13.04 -7.76 -16.80
C GLY A 424 14.32 -6.92 -16.84
N PRO A 425 15.23 -7.11 -15.87
CA PRO A 425 16.57 -6.57 -15.97
C PRO A 425 17.27 -7.15 -17.19
N ALA A 426 18.10 -6.34 -17.87
CA ALA A 426 18.97 -6.84 -18.92
C ALA A 426 19.85 -7.95 -18.33
N ALA A 427 20.01 -9.06 -19.07
CA ALA A 427 20.97 -10.09 -18.69
C ALA A 427 22.35 -9.42 -18.58
N GLY A 428 22.84 -9.28 -17.34
CA GLY A 428 24.14 -8.72 -17.02
C GLY A 428 25.24 -9.76 -17.04
#